data_AF-A0A1A0VR62-F1
#
_entry.id   AF-A0A1A0VR62-F1
#
_cell.length_a   1.000
_cell.length_b   1.000
_cell.length_c   1.000
_cell.angle_alpha   90.00
_cell.angle_beta   90.00
_cell.angle_gamma   90.00
#
_symmetry.space_group_name_H-M   'P 1'
#
loop_
_entity.id
_entity.type
_entity.pdbx_description
1 polymer ?
#
loop_
_entity_poly.entity_id
_entity_poly.type
_entity_poly.pdbx_seq_one_letter_code
_entity_poly.pdbx_strand_id
1 'polypeptide(L)'
;MSGRTADQPAVRHFRYDVTGLPGKRMRLLGELPTRDAGHPQEALIAITQVICFDDTPNVMRDLRLPPLGQPDMVARVGFRQLVLNEDQLC
;
A
#
# COMPACT_ATOMS: atom_id res chain seq x y z
N MET A 1 -1.90 -16.57 29.23
CA MET A 1 -2.32 -15.23 28.78
C MET A 1 -1.50 -14.88 27.55
N SER A 2 -2.00 -15.14 26.34
CA SER A 2 -1.36 -14.64 25.12
C SER A 2 -2.32 -13.66 24.49
N GLY A 3 -1.96 -12.38 24.59
CA GLY A 3 -2.77 -11.26 24.16
C GLY A 3 -3.14 -11.42 22.69
N ARG A 4 -4.45 -11.40 22.44
CA ARG A 4 -5.00 -11.13 21.12
C ARG A 4 -4.49 -9.74 20.74
N THR A 5 -3.43 -9.68 19.93
CA THR A 5 -2.91 -8.42 19.41
C THR A 5 -4.08 -7.70 18.74
N ALA A 6 -4.29 -6.44 19.14
CA ALA A 6 -5.41 -5.60 18.73
C ALA A 6 -5.81 -5.83 17.26
N ASP A 7 -7.12 -6.02 17.05
CA ASP A 7 -7.89 -5.79 15.82
C ASP A 7 -7.04 -5.32 14.63
N GLN A 8 -6.29 -6.24 14.02
CA GLN A 8 -5.65 -5.92 12.76
C GLN A 8 -6.75 -6.03 11.72
N PRO A 9 -7.07 -4.96 10.98
CA PRO A 9 -8.09 -5.03 9.94
C PRO A 9 -7.70 -6.16 9.00
N ALA A 10 -8.68 -7.00 8.64
CA ALA A 10 -8.45 -8.02 7.64
C ALA A 10 -7.86 -7.36 6.39
N VAL A 11 -6.90 -8.03 5.76
CA VAL A 11 -6.22 -7.51 4.57
C VAL A 11 -6.34 -8.49 3.41
N ARG A 12 -6.43 -7.96 2.19
CA ARG A 12 -6.61 -8.75 0.98
C ARG A 12 -5.64 -8.35 -0.13
N HIS A 13 -5.07 -9.37 -0.78
CA HIS A 13 -4.29 -9.20 -2.01
C HIS A 13 -5.23 -8.88 -3.18
N PHE A 14 -4.75 -8.03 -4.08
CA PHE A 14 -5.47 -7.64 -5.29
C PHE A 14 -4.59 -7.84 -6.53
N ARG A 15 -5.22 -7.89 -7.70
CA ARG A 15 -4.51 -7.93 -8.98
C ARG A 15 -4.26 -6.51 -9.48
N TYR A 16 -3.26 -6.37 -10.33
CA TYR A 16 -2.88 -5.07 -10.90
C TYR A 16 -3.96 -4.47 -11.83
N ASP A 17 -4.90 -5.29 -12.32
CA ASP A 17 -6.02 -4.86 -13.18
C ASP A 17 -7.28 -4.43 -12.38
N VAL A 18 -7.24 -4.49 -11.05
CA VAL A 18 -8.35 -4.05 -10.20
C VAL A 18 -8.46 -2.52 -10.25
N THR A 19 -9.66 -2.04 -10.55
CA THR A 19 -10.01 -0.61 -10.56
C THR A 19 -10.90 -0.24 -9.37
N GLY A 20 -11.10 1.06 -9.13
CA GLY A 20 -11.87 1.57 -8.00
C GLY A 20 -11.07 1.56 -6.69
N LEU A 21 -9.74 1.58 -6.79
CA LEU A 21 -8.86 1.67 -5.63
C LEU A 21 -8.57 3.10 -5.13
N PRO A 22 -8.72 4.20 -5.90
CA PRO A 22 -8.41 5.54 -5.41
C PRO A 22 -9.17 5.87 -4.12
N GLY A 23 -8.45 6.39 -3.13
CA GLY A 23 -8.98 6.69 -1.79
C GLY A 23 -9.03 5.49 -0.83
N LYS A 24 -8.80 4.25 -1.30
CA LYS A 24 -8.73 3.08 -0.41
C LYS A 24 -7.40 3.03 0.33
N ARG A 25 -7.48 2.67 1.62
CA ARG A 25 -6.31 2.41 2.46
C ARG A 25 -5.69 1.06 2.10
N MET A 26 -4.36 1.08 1.99
CA MET A 26 -3.55 -0.08 1.72
C MET A 26 -2.45 -0.20 2.78
N ARG A 27 -1.99 -1.44 2.99
CA ARG A 27 -0.87 -1.77 3.85
C ARG A 27 0.32 -2.21 3.02
N LEU A 28 1.50 -1.69 3.39
CA LEU A 28 2.77 -2.13 2.83
C LEU A 28 3.17 -3.48 3.43
N LEU A 29 3.54 -4.42 2.58
CA LEU A 29 4.11 -5.70 2.94
C LEU A 29 5.64 -5.59 2.91
N GLY A 30 6.24 -5.61 4.10
CA GLY A 30 7.70 -5.56 4.27
C GLY A 30 8.20 -4.26 4.89
N GLU A 31 9.38 -4.34 5.49
CA GLU A 31 10.00 -3.22 6.22
C GLU A 31 10.75 -2.24 5.30
N LEU A 32 11.02 -2.68 4.06
CA LEU A 32 11.77 -1.93 3.06
C LEU A 32 11.02 -1.95 1.73
N PRO A 33 9.99 -1.13 1.56
CA PRO A 33 9.24 -1.06 0.30
C PRO A 33 10.16 -0.54 -0.81
N THR A 34 10.11 -1.22 -1.95
CA THR A 34 10.94 -0.90 -3.10
C THR A 34 10.08 -0.35 -4.23
N ARG A 35 10.64 0.61 -4.98
CA ARG A 35 10.15 0.86 -6.34
C ARG A 35 10.66 -0.25 -7.26
N ASP A 36 10.02 -0.43 -8.40
CA ASP A 36 10.30 -1.54 -9.31
C ASP A 36 11.79 -1.71 -9.73
N ALA A 37 12.57 -0.64 -9.82
CA ALA A 37 14.02 -0.73 -10.06
C ALA A 37 14.83 -1.42 -8.94
N GLY A 38 14.16 -2.04 -7.96
CA GLY A 38 14.76 -2.64 -6.76
C GLY A 38 15.30 -1.62 -5.76
N HIS A 39 15.03 -0.34 -6.00
CA HIS A 39 15.56 0.73 -5.15
C HIS A 39 14.64 0.92 -3.94
N PRO A 40 15.18 0.86 -2.71
CA PRO A 40 14.41 1.12 -1.51
C PRO A 40 13.86 2.54 -1.51
N GLN A 41 12.63 2.70 -1.03
CA GLN A 41 12.07 4.02 -0.75
C GLN A 41 12.25 4.32 0.73
N GLU A 42 13.38 4.93 1.07
CA GLU A 42 13.75 5.23 2.46
C GLU A 42 12.69 6.08 3.18
N ALA A 43 12.01 6.97 2.45
CA ALA A 43 10.93 7.79 2.98
C ALA A 43 9.66 6.99 3.34
N LEU A 44 9.58 5.72 2.96
CA LEU A 44 8.54 4.80 3.39
C LEU A 44 9.01 3.84 4.50
N ILE A 45 10.26 3.93 4.97
CA ILE A 45 10.70 3.15 6.14
C ILE A 45 9.83 3.53 7.33
N ALA A 46 9.38 2.52 8.08
CA ALA A 46 8.42 2.64 9.19
C ALA A 46 7.00 3.13 8.80
N ILE A 47 6.74 3.42 7.52
CA ILE A 47 5.38 3.66 7.03
C ILE A 47 4.72 2.31 6.76
N THR A 48 3.57 2.07 7.39
CA THR A 48 2.81 0.83 7.22
C THR A 48 1.51 1.03 6.46
N GLN A 49 1.03 2.28 6.35
CA GLN A 49 -0.27 2.62 5.76
C GLN A 49 -0.09 3.67 4.68
N VAL A 50 -0.68 3.39 3.53
CA VAL A 50 -0.68 4.28 2.36
C VAL A 50 -2.10 4.37 1.80
N ILE A 51 -2.38 5.41 1.03
CA ILE A 51 -3.64 5.55 0.31
C ILE A 51 -3.36 5.35 -1.17
N CYS A 52 -4.22 4.62 -1.87
CA CYS A 52 -4.14 4.59 -3.33
C CYS A 52 -4.57 5.93 -3.90
N PHE A 53 -3.65 6.61 -4.59
CA PHE A 53 -3.95 7.88 -5.25
C PHE A 53 -4.43 7.67 -6.69
N ASP A 54 -3.75 6.77 -7.40
CA ASP A 54 -4.05 6.40 -8.78
C ASP A 54 -3.89 4.88 -8.91
N ASP A 55 -4.93 4.23 -9.40
CA ASP A 55 -5.00 2.79 -9.60
C ASP A 55 -4.57 2.37 -11.00
N THR A 56 -4.11 3.31 -11.81
CA THR A 56 -3.47 3.05 -13.10
C THR A 56 -2.01 2.59 -12.88
N PRO A 57 -1.68 1.30 -13.05
CA PRO A 57 -0.30 0.86 -12.95
C PRO A 57 0.55 1.48 -14.06
N ASN A 58 1.80 1.87 -13.74
CA ASN A 58 2.77 2.22 -14.77
C ASN A 58 3.23 0.95 -15.55
N VAL A 59 4.08 1.12 -16.57
CA VAL A 59 4.65 -0.01 -17.34
C VAL A 59 5.37 -1.05 -16.47
N MET A 60 5.85 -0.63 -15.30
CA MET A 60 6.52 -1.44 -14.30
C MET A 60 5.58 -1.99 -13.21
N ARG A 61 4.27 -1.76 -13.31
CA ARG A 61 3.24 -2.20 -12.36
C ARG A 61 3.37 -1.61 -10.95
N ASP A 62 3.94 -0.41 -10.84
CA ASP A 62 3.88 0.40 -9.62
C ASP A 62 2.59 1.21 -9.56
N LEU A 63 2.09 1.40 -8.33
CA LEU A 63 1.02 2.33 -8.02
C LEU A 63 1.57 3.59 -7.33
N ARG A 64 0.89 4.73 -7.54
CA ARG A 64 1.20 5.98 -6.84
C ARG A 64 0.44 6.03 -5.54
N LEU A 65 1.18 6.09 -4.44
CA LEU A 65 0.64 5.96 -3.10
C LEU A 65 1.29 6.98 -2.16
N PRO A 66 0.56 8.01 -1.71
CA PRO A 66 0.99 8.80 -0.59
C PRO A 66 0.92 8.01 0.73
N PRO A 67 1.88 8.21 1.65
CA PRO A 67 1.73 7.78 3.03
C PRO A 67 0.48 8.37 3.66
N LEU A 68 -0.16 7.62 4.55
CA LEU A 68 -1.30 8.12 5.30
C LEU A 68 -0.90 9.35 6.13
N GLY A 69 -1.57 10.48 5.91
CA GLY A 69 -1.26 11.75 6.58
C GLY A 69 -0.20 12.62 5.89
N GLN A 70 0.37 12.19 4.76
CA GLN A 70 1.37 12.94 3.99
C GLN A 70 0.99 13.00 2.50
N PRO A 71 -0.08 13.72 2.12
CA PRO A 71 -0.59 13.74 0.74
C PRO A 71 0.37 14.40 -0.27
N ASP A 72 1.24 15.30 0.18
CA ASP A 72 2.24 15.98 -0.66
C ASP A 72 3.39 15.05 -1.09
N MET A 73 3.56 13.90 -0.42
CA MET A 73 4.57 12.93 -0.75
C MET A 73 3.98 11.85 -1.66
N VAL A 74 4.57 11.64 -2.84
CA VAL A 74 4.15 10.57 -3.76
C VAL A 74 5.19 9.45 -3.77
N ALA A 75 4.83 8.30 -3.22
CA ALA A 75 5.64 7.10 -3.33
C ALA A 75 5.16 6.21 -4.48
N ARG A 76 6.04 5.35 -4.99
CA ARG A 76 5.74 4.41 -6.08
C ARG A 76 6.07 2.99 -5.67
N VAL A 77 5.07 2.19 -5.34
CA VAL A 77 5.28 0.85 -4.80
C VAL A 77 4.71 -0.19 -5.74
N GLY A 78 5.46 -1.26 -5.97
CA GLY A 78 5.00 -2.38 -6.76
C GLY A 78 3.77 -3.03 -6.13
N PHE A 79 2.72 -3.30 -6.92
CA PHE A 79 1.44 -3.79 -6.38
C PHE A 79 1.54 -5.06 -5.52
N ARG A 80 2.57 -5.89 -5.73
CA ARG A 80 2.82 -7.12 -4.95
C ARG A 80 3.21 -6.86 -3.51
N GLN A 81 3.67 -5.65 -3.19
CA GLN A 81 4.02 -5.23 -1.84
C GLN A 81 2.83 -4.55 -1.13
N LEU A 82 1.62 -4.66 -1.70
CA LEU A 82 0.43 -3.97 -1.19
C LEU A 82 -0.69 -4.97 -0.92
N VAL A 83 -1.42 -4.71 0.15
CA VAL A 83 -2.70 -5.36 0.45
C VAL A 83 -3.73 -4.31 0.80
N LEU A 84 -4.98 -4.53 0.40
CA LEU A 84 -6.11 -3.67 0.73
C LEU A 84 -6.59 -3.95 2.15
N ASN A 85 -6.99 -2.92 2.88
CA ASN A 85 -7.71 -3.09 4.14
C ASN A 85 -9.18 -3.44 3.85
N GLU A 86 -9.65 -4.57 4.37
CA GLU A 86 -11.00 -5.10 4.13
C GLU A 86 -12.11 -4.33 4.88
N ASP A 87 -11.75 -3.54 5.88
CA ASP A 87 -12.65 -2.62 6.58
C ASP A 87 -13.30 -1.57 5.65
N GLN A 88 -12.79 -1.44 4.41
CA GLN A 88 -13.26 -0.46 3.41
C GLN A 88 -13.93 -1.10 2.17
N LEU A 89 -14.33 -2.36 2.27
CA LEU A 89 -15.08 -3.10 1.24
C LEU A 89 -16.53 -3.29 1.71
N CYS A 90 -17.27 -2.19 1.83
CA CYS A 90 -18.73 -2.18 1.95
C CYS A 90 -19.36 -1.76 0.63
#